data_AF-A0A942WC47-F1
#
_entry.id   AF-A0A942WC47-F1
#
_cell.length_a   1.000
_cell.length_b   1.000
_cell.length_c   1.000
_cell.angle_alpha   90.00
_cell.angle_beta   90.00
_cell.angle_gamma   90.00
#
_symmetry.space_group_name_H-M   'P 1'
#
loop_
_entity.id
_entity.type
_entity.pdbx_description
1 polymer ?
#
loop_
_entity_poly.entity_id
_entity_poly.type
_entity_poly.pdbx_seq_one_letter_code
_entity_poly.pdbx_strand_id
1 'polypeptide(L)'
;MKLKGEMVIELTDTNTGAVETVQETNMITEAVNNILGLNPMGIYLKASGEYDNSVLWNGTLLPICPNMIGGILLFPAVLEEKADHIYEQGKNLPVAYASNNVNSGSNVARGSLNQTESKKLDNGYKFVWEFTPSQGNGNIATVALTSALGGQNAFGSAAGDASTFLLLKKVDIGDIPKAKQMTLFEAVELDFEKNLLYSITFGTSSVTITKIRIPVFNIGLNEKLDDTTYTVLEEQTLTTESFTFLGDYTKYGEFMDGHDGYWYGFSNEPNSSGDAKMVWIRISKKD
;
A
#
# COMPACT_ATOMS: atom_id res chain seq x y z
N MET A 1 24.96 14.54 -2.84
CA MET A 1 24.20 15.73 -3.26
C MET A 1 22.73 15.40 -3.03
N LYS A 2 22.00 16.20 -2.24
CA LYS A 2 20.56 15.98 -2.02
C LYS A 2 19.85 16.35 -3.33
N LEU A 3 19.14 15.40 -3.94
CA LEU A 3 18.31 15.67 -5.13
C LEU A 3 17.29 16.76 -4.76
N LYS A 4 17.06 17.71 -5.67
CA LYS A 4 16.00 18.71 -5.56
C LYS A 4 15.10 18.59 -6.78
N GLY A 5 13.79 18.56 -6.56
CA GLY A 5 12.81 18.65 -7.63
C GLY A 5 12.48 20.09 -7.93
N GLU A 6 12.22 20.39 -9.20
CA GLU A 6 11.62 21.64 -9.65
C GLU A 6 10.38 21.26 -10.46
N MET A 7 9.28 21.94 -10.19
CA MET A 7 8.00 21.75 -10.87
C MET A 7 7.60 23.05 -11.54
N VAL A 8 7.16 22.95 -12.78
CA VAL A 8 6.46 24.01 -13.49
C VAL A 8 5.13 23.46 -13.97
N ILE A 9 4.04 24.15 -13.65
CA ILE A 9 2.70 23.89 -14.17
C ILE A 9 2.33 25.05 -15.08
N GLU A 10 1.96 24.74 -16.32
CA GLU A 10 1.43 25.70 -17.28
C GLU A 10 -0.03 25.37 -17.57
N LEU A 11 -0.93 26.29 -17.20
CA LEU A 11 -2.35 26.18 -17.45
C LEU A 11 -2.73 27.14 -18.57
N THR A 12 -3.22 26.61 -19.68
CA THR A 12 -3.65 27.43 -20.83
C THR A 12 -5.17 27.46 -20.90
N ASP A 13 -5.76 28.65 -20.86
CA ASP A 13 -7.20 28.84 -21.10
C ASP A 13 -7.48 28.62 -22.59
N THR A 14 -8.33 27.63 -22.91
CA THR A 14 -8.66 27.26 -24.28
C THR A 14 -9.51 28.29 -25.03
N ASN A 15 -10.19 29.19 -24.32
CA ASN A 15 -11.04 30.23 -24.91
C ASN A 15 -10.26 31.52 -25.20
N THR A 16 -9.32 31.87 -24.32
CA THR A 16 -8.59 33.15 -24.38
C THR A 16 -7.13 33.00 -24.84
N GLY A 17 -6.56 31.80 -24.72
CA GLY A 17 -5.14 31.53 -24.96
C GLY A 17 -4.21 32.07 -23.86
N ALA A 18 -4.75 32.60 -22.76
CA ALA A 18 -3.93 33.07 -21.65
C ALA A 18 -3.24 31.87 -20.95
N VAL A 19 -1.98 32.05 -20.60
CA VAL A 19 -1.18 31.04 -19.88
C VAL A 19 -0.91 31.53 -18.47
N GLU A 20 -1.27 30.71 -17.49
CA GLU A 20 -0.85 30.84 -16.10
C GLU A 20 0.28 29.86 -15.82
N THR A 21 1.33 30.33 -15.16
CA THR A 21 2.50 29.51 -14.81
C THR A 21 2.68 29.51 -13.30
N VAL A 22 2.76 28.31 -12.73
CA VAL A 22 3.13 28.07 -11.32
C VAL A 22 4.47 27.36 -11.31
N GLN A 23 5.42 27.87 -10.52
CA GLN A 23 6.74 27.29 -10.38
C GLN A 23 7.04 27.08 -8.90
N GLU A 24 7.41 25.85 -8.54
CA GLU A 24 7.68 25.46 -7.16
C GLU A 24 8.86 24.49 -7.09
N THR A 25 9.45 24.36 -5.91
CA THR A 25 10.45 23.32 -5.63
C THR A 25 9.81 22.17 -4.87
N ASN A 26 10.22 20.93 -5.17
CA ASN A 26 9.70 19.75 -4.50
C ASN A 26 10.76 19.11 -3.60
N MET A 27 10.31 18.59 -2.45
CA MET A 27 11.08 17.74 -1.55
C MET A 27 11.13 16.31 -2.11
N ILE A 28 12.28 15.65 -1.95
CA ILE A 28 12.37 14.21 -2.11
C ILE A 28 12.13 13.58 -0.73
N THR A 29 11.11 12.74 -0.63
CA THR A 29 10.80 11.95 0.57
C THR A 29 11.73 10.74 0.68
N GLU A 30 11.66 10.04 1.81
CA GLU A 30 12.43 8.83 2.07
C GLU A 30 11.92 7.61 1.30
N ALA A 31 10.90 7.75 0.43
CA ALA A 31 10.28 6.62 -0.26
C ALA A 31 11.29 5.75 -1.05
N VAL A 32 12.16 6.37 -1.85
CA VAL A 32 13.19 5.64 -2.63
C VAL A 32 14.24 5.01 -1.72
N ASN A 33 14.65 5.72 -0.67
CA ASN A 33 15.62 5.20 0.30
C ASN A 33 15.05 4.02 1.07
N ASN A 34 13.76 4.06 1.44
CA ASN A 34 13.08 2.97 2.12
C ASN A 34 12.98 1.73 1.22
N ILE A 35 12.64 1.90 -0.07
CA ILE A 35 12.60 0.78 -1.04
C ILE A 35 13.99 0.12 -1.18
N LEU A 36 15.07 0.92 -1.22
CA LEU A 36 16.43 0.41 -1.41
C LEU A 36 17.10 -0.07 -0.12
N GLY A 37 16.73 0.50 1.02
CA GLY A 37 17.41 0.33 2.30
C GLY A 37 16.72 -0.62 3.27
N LEU A 38 15.42 -0.86 3.10
CA LEU A 38 14.64 -1.76 3.96
C LEU A 38 14.31 -3.04 3.21
N ASN A 39 14.43 -4.18 3.89
CA ASN A 39 14.05 -5.49 3.35
C ASN A 39 13.35 -6.31 4.45
N PRO A 40 12.16 -5.87 4.91
CA PRO A 40 11.43 -6.59 5.94
C PRO A 40 11.16 -8.02 5.47
N MET A 41 11.36 -8.98 6.38
CA MET A 41 11.22 -10.42 6.17
C MET A 41 12.09 -10.99 5.04
N GLY A 42 13.08 -10.23 4.56
CA GLY A 42 13.86 -10.64 3.40
C GLY A 42 13.04 -10.73 2.11
N ILE A 43 11.95 -9.95 1.98
CA ILE A 43 11.00 -10.02 0.85
C ILE A 43 11.66 -9.93 -0.54
N TYR A 44 12.80 -9.26 -0.66
CA TYR A 44 13.55 -9.14 -1.91
C TYR A 44 14.54 -10.28 -2.19
N LEU A 45 14.74 -11.18 -1.23
CA LEU A 45 15.60 -12.35 -1.38
C LEU A 45 14.79 -13.50 -1.98
N LYS A 46 15.41 -14.28 -2.87
CA LYS A 46 14.88 -15.59 -3.28
C LYS A 46 15.16 -16.62 -2.17
N ALA A 47 14.56 -16.40 -1.00
CA ALA A 47 14.75 -17.20 0.20
C ALA A 47 13.62 -18.23 0.44
N SER A 48 12.57 -18.18 -0.37
CA SER A 48 11.46 -19.14 -0.36
C SER A 48 11.62 -20.22 -1.45
N GLY A 49 10.53 -20.87 -1.86
CA GLY A 49 10.54 -22.02 -2.76
C GLY A 49 11.06 -21.72 -4.17
N GLU A 50 11.44 -22.78 -4.89
CA GLU A 50 12.02 -22.69 -6.25
C GLU A 50 11.10 -21.99 -7.26
N TYR A 51 9.78 -22.17 -7.09
CA TYR A 51 8.70 -21.73 -7.98
C TYR A 51 8.00 -20.43 -7.55
N ASP A 52 8.48 -19.76 -6.51
CA ASP A 52 7.87 -18.53 -6.02
C ASP A 52 8.19 -17.34 -6.93
N ASN A 53 7.22 -16.46 -7.11
CA ASN A 53 7.38 -15.24 -7.92
C ASN A 53 7.97 -14.13 -7.06
N SER A 54 9.03 -13.49 -7.54
CA SER A 54 9.64 -12.30 -6.94
C SER A 54 9.67 -11.17 -7.96
N VAL A 55 9.62 -9.92 -7.49
CA VAL A 55 9.71 -8.76 -8.37
C VAL A 55 11.05 -8.72 -9.12
N LEU A 56 10.98 -8.51 -10.44
CA LEU A 56 12.17 -8.24 -11.24
C LEU A 56 12.57 -6.78 -11.05
N TRP A 57 13.72 -6.51 -10.45
CA TRP A 57 14.12 -5.14 -10.15
C TRP A 57 14.42 -4.31 -11.40
N ASN A 58 15.22 -4.84 -12.33
CA ASN A 58 15.58 -4.13 -13.55
C ASN A 58 14.41 -4.10 -14.52
N GLY A 59 14.01 -2.90 -14.93
CA GLY A 59 12.84 -2.66 -15.79
C GLY A 59 11.55 -2.38 -15.01
N THR A 60 11.43 -2.79 -13.75
CA THR A 60 10.26 -2.46 -12.91
C THR A 60 10.54 -1.34 -11.92
N LEU A 61 11.67 -1.42 -11.21
CA LEU A 61 12.07 -0.45 -10.18
C LEU A 61 13.35 0.29 -10.57
N LEU A 62 14.30 -0.38 -11.21
CA LEU A 62 15.57 0.18 -11.65
C LEU A 62 15.60 0.38 -13.18
N PRO A 63 16.27 1.43 -13.70
CA PRO A 63 16.88 2.53 -12.95
C PRO A 63 15.86 3.40 -12.19
N ILE A 64 16.28 4.13 -11.16
CA ILE A 64 15.39 4.96 -10.30
C ILE A 64 14.47 5.86 -11.14
N CYS A 65 15.02 6.60 -12.09
CA CYS A 65 14.23 7.28 -13.12
C CYS A 65 14.29 6.49 -14.44
N PRO A 66 13.16 6.21 -15.09
CA PRO A 66 11.83 6.74 -14.82
C PRO A 66 10.92 5.78 -14.02
N ASN A 67 11.45 4.87 -13.21
CA ASN A 67 10.67 3.76 -12.65
C ASN A 67 10.22 4.02 -11.20
N MET A 68 11.14 4.12 -10.23
CA MET A 68 10.84 4.50 -8.84
C MET A 68 10.41 5.97 -8.71
N ILE A 69 10.88 6.83 -9.62
CA ILE A 69 10.41 8.20 -9.79
C ILE A 69 10.03 8.35 -11.26
N GLY A 70 8.74 8.50 -11.54
CA GLY A 70 8.24 8.59 -12.91
C GLY A 70 6.75 8.83 -13.05
N GLY A 71 6.04 9.07 -11.95
CA GLY A 71 4.67 9.50 -11.97
C GLY A 71 4.44 10.71 -11.07
N ILE A 72 3.25 11.27 -11.17
CA ILE A 72 2.75 12.34 -10.30
C ILE A 72 1.36 12.01 -9.80
N LEU A 73 1.07 12.47 -8.59
CA LEU A 73 -0.25 12.46 -7.95
C LEU A 73 -0.65 13.90 -7.65
N LEU A 74 -1.86 14.29 -8.02
CA LEU A 74 -2.40 15.63 -7.80
C LEU A 74 -3.52 15.53 -6.75
N PHE A 75 -3.34 16.23 -5.64
CA PHE A 75 -4.23 16.16 -4.49
C PHE A 75 -5.12 17.40 -4.38
N PRO A 76 -6.39 17.23 -3.96
CA PRO A 76 -7.33 18.34 -3.79
C PRO A 76 -7.11 19.16 -2.52
N ALA A 77 -6.35 18.63 -1.56
CA ALA A 77 -5.93 19.32 -0.35
C ALA A 77 -4.40 19.28 -0.18
N VAL A 78 -3.90 20.23 0.62
CA VAL A 78 -2.47 20.40 0.88
C VAL A 78 -1.91 19.19 1.62
N LEU A 79 -0.76 18.66 1.16
CA LEU A 79 0.02 17.67 1.89
C LEU A 79 1.03 18.34 2.81
N GLU A 80 1.30 17.72 3.96
CA GLU A 80 2.40 18.15 4.83
C GLU A 80 3.75 17.86 4.16
N GLU A 81 4.61 18.88 4.03
CA GLU A 81 5.98 18.73 3.53
C GLU A 81 6.88 18.08 4.58
N LYS A 82 6.95 16.75 4.56
CA LYS A 82 7.73 15.98 5.53
C LYS A 82 8.40 14.78 4.85
N ALA A 83 9.69 14.58 5.15
CA ALA A 83 10.49 13.58 4.44
C ALA A 83 10.01 12.13 4.66
N ASP A 84 9.48 11.81 5.84
CA ASP A 84 8.92 10.50 6.17
C ASP A 84 7.43 10.36 5.79
N HIS A 85 6.80 11.43 5.28
CA HIS A 85 5.44 11.39 4.75
C HIS A 85 5.45 10.79 3.34
N ILE A 86 5.59 9.46 3.27
CA ILE A 86 5.72 8.71 2.02
C ILE A 86 4.38 8.15 1.49
N TYR A 87 3.31 8.25 2.29
CA TYR A 87 2.00 7.71 1.97
C TYR A 87 0.91 8.55 2.63
N GLU A 88 -0.01 9.08 1.82
CA GLU A 88 -1.17 9.85 2.31
C GLU A 88 -2.27 8.89 2.78
N GLN A 89 -2.78 9.11 3.99
CA GLN A 89 -3.82 8.26 4.60
C GLN A 89 -5.19 8.94 4.59
N GLY A 90 -6.25 8.14 4.46
CA GLY A 90 -7.62 8.61 4.69
C GLY A 90 -8.28 9.22 3.45
N LYS A 91 -8.88 10.41 3.61
CA LYS A 91 -9.85 10.96 2.64
C LYS A 91 -9.24 11.82 1.53
N ASN A 92 -7.97 12.18 1.62
CA ASN A 92 -7.30 13.03 0.63
C ASN A 92 -6.79 12.18 -0.54
N LEU A 93 -7.70 11.58 -1.31
CA LEU A 93 -7.35 10.79 -2.48
C LEU A 93 -6.93 11.71 -3.65
N PRO A 94 -6.00 11.28 -4.52
CA PRO A 94 -5.61 12.06 -5.68
C PRO A 94 -6.78 12.22 -6.66
N VAL A 95 -6.96 13.44 -7.17
CA VAL A 95 -7.99 13.77 -8.19
C VAL A 95 -7.47 13.62 -9.61
N ALA A 96 -6.15 13.68 -9.79
CA ALA A 96 -5.49 13.45 -11.06
C ALA A 96 -4.13 12.82 -10.85
N TYR A 97 -3.59 12.19 -11.89
CA TYR A 97 -2.28 11.55 -11.83
C TYR A 97 -1.71 11.32 -13.23
N ALA A 98 -0.43 11.00 -13.33
CA ALA A 98 0.19 10.56 -14.58
C ALA A 98 1.37 9.64 -14.30
N SER A 99 1.73 8.81 -15.29
CA SER A 99 2.81 7.82 -15.21
C SER A 99 3.92 8.14 -16.22
N ASN A 100 4.92 7.26 -16.34
CA ASN A 100 6.00 7.36 -17.30
C ASN A 100 5.61 6.86 -18.72
N ASN A 101 4.32 6.80 -19.03
CA ASN A 101 3.81 6.41 -20.34
C ASN A 101 2.52 7.17 -20.68
N VAL A 102 2.11 7.09 -21.94
CA VAL A 102 0.89 7.73 -22.45
C VAL A 102 -0.37 7.14 -21.81
N ASN A 103 -1.40 7.96 -21.64
CA ASN A 103 -2.73 7.45 -21.29
C ASN A 103 -3.39 6.91 -22.57
N SER A 104 -3.29 5.60 -22.78
CA SER A 104 -3.91 4.93 -23.93
C SER A 104 -5.41 4.62 -23.75
N GLY A 105 -5.98 4.96 -22.59
CA GLY A 105 -7.38 4.69 -22.24
C GLY A 105 -8.25 5.94 -22.18
N SER A 106 -9.47 5.77 -21.67
CA SER A 106 -10.46 6.84 -21.49
C SER A 106 -10.45 7.45 -20.08
N ASN A 107 -9.45 7.13 -19.26
CA ASN A 107 -9.40 7.59 -17.88
C ASN A 107 -9.13 9.09 -17.82
N VAL A 108 -10.15 9.86 -17.48
CA VAL A 108 -10.09 11.32 -17.39
C VAL A 108 -9.26 11.83 -16.20
N ALA A 109 -9.01 11.02 -15.16
CA ALA A 109 -8.11 11.43 -14.07
C ALA A 109 -6.63 11.37 -14.49
N ARG A 110 -6.32 10.72 -15.63
CA ARG A 110 -4.95 10.37 -15.99
C ARG A 110 -4.39 11.22 -17.14
N GLY A 111 -3.28 11.90 -16.89
CA GLY A 111 -2.49 12.58 -17.91
C GLY A 111 -1.60 11.63 -18.71
N SER A 112 -0.96 12.16 -19.74
CA SER A 112 -0.05 11.41 -20.62
C SER A 112 1.38 11.92 -20.52
N LEU A 113 2.36 11.02 -20.49
CA LEU A 113 3.75 11.42 -20.66
C LEU A 113 3.99 11.96 -22.09
N ASN A 114 4.53 13.16 -22.21
CA ASN A 114 5.10 13.66 -23.46
C ASN A 114 6.48 13.01 -23.65
N GLN A 115 6.53 12.00 -24.52
CA GLN A 115 7.72 11.18 -24.77
C GLN A 115 8.84 11.92 -25.52
N THR A 116 8.52 13.04 -26.18
CA THR A 116 9.50 13.84 -26.92
C THR A 116 10.27 14.76 -25.98
N GLU A 117 9.56 15.38 -25.03
CA GLU A 117 10.15 16.34 -24.10
C GLU A 117 10.70 15.70 -22.83
N SER A 118 10.15 14.55 -22.44
CA SER A 118 10.63 13.79 -21.30
C SER A 118 11.92 13.06 -21.65
N LYS A 119 12.99 13.34 -20.91
CA LYS A 119 14.31 12.80 -21.22
C LYS A 119 15.24 12.76 -20.01
N LYS A 120 16.18 11.83 -20.07
CA LYS A 120 17.36 11.84 -19.21
C LYS A 120 18.18 13.11 -19.45
N LEU A 121 18.68 13.70 -18.37
CA LEU A 121 19.63 14.80 -18.36
C LEU A 121 20.98 14.29 -17.83
N ASP A 122 22.05 15.07 -17.99
CA ASP A 122 23.38 14.69 -17.50
C ASP A 122 23.41 14.51 -15.97
N ASN A 123 22.61 15.28 -15.25
CA ASN A 123 22.55 15.30 -13.78
C ASN A 123 21.15 14.99 -13.21
N GLY A 124 20.23 14.45 -14.03
CA GLY A 124 18.85 14.22 -13.59
C GLY A 124 17.93 13.68 -14.68
N TYR A 125 16.64 14.00 -14.57
CA TYR A 125 15.63 13.60 -15.53
C TYR A 125 14.59 14.72 -15.64
N LYS A 126 14.14 15.03 -16.87
CA LYS A 126 13.00 15.92 -17.13
C LYS A 126 11.79 15.05 -17.46
N PHE A 127 10.70 15.25 -16.73
CA PHE A 127 9.39 14.71 -17.08
C PHE A 127 8.49 15.84 -17.58
N VAL A 128 7.72 15.57 -18.61
CA VAL A 128 6.64 16.44 -19.10
C VAL A 128 5.40 15.59 -19.23
N TRP A 129 4.35 15.98 -18.50
CA TRP A 129 3.04 15.35 -18.58
C TRP A 129 2.04 16.35 -19.13
N GLU A 130 1.17 15.87 -20.01
CA GLU A 130 0.12 16.64 -20.65
C GLU A 130 -1.25 16.13 -20.22
N PHE A 131 -2.12 17.07 -19.91
CA PHE A 131 -3.52 16.82 -19.61
C PHE A 131 -4.36 17.58 -20.64
N THR A 132 -5.25 16.88 -21.33
CA THR A 132 -6.22 17.55 -22.21
C THR A 132 -7.25 18.32 -21.35
N PRO A 133 -8.05 19.23 -21.93
CA PRO A 133 -9.09 19.95 -21.17
C PRO A 133 -10.13 19.05 -20.48
N SER A 134 -10.27 17.80 -20.94
CA SER A 134 -11.16 16.83 -20.32
C SER A 134 -10.47 15.99 -19.24
N GLN A 135 -9.18 16.19 -18.98
CA GLN A 135 -8.37 15.40 -18.07
C GLN A 135 -7.89 16.19 -16.86
N GLY A 136 -7.72 15.50 -15.73
CA GLY A 136 -7.15 16.06 -14.50
C GLY A 136 -7.98 17.16 -13.85
N ASN A 137 -9.29 17.20 -14.12
CA ASN A 137 -10.19 18.23 -13.63
C ASN A 137 -10.48 18.07 -12.12
N GLY A 138 -10.44 19.18 -11.39
CA GLY A 138 -10.69 19.25 -9.96
C GLY A 138 -9.94 20.42 -9.31
N ASN A 139 -10.10 20.59 -8.00
CA ASN A 139 -9.20 21.45 -7.25
C ASN A 139 -7.85 20.73 -7.14
N ILE A 140 -6.74 21.42 -7.43
CA ILE A 140 -5.38 20.89 -7.28
C ILE A 140 -4.64 21.79 -6.31
N ALA A 141 -4.37 21.29 -5.11
CA ALA A 141 -3.68 22.02 -4.05
C ALA A 141 -2.24 21.54 -3.86
N THR A 142 -1.90 20.31 -4.30
CA THR A 142 -0.54 19.76 -4.18
C THR A 142 -0.25 18.79 -5.31
N VAL A 143 1.02 18.74 -5.74
CA VAL A 143 1.53 17.75 -6.68
C VAL A 143 2.67 16.98 -6.01
N ALA A 144 2.52 15.66 -5.89
CA ALA A 144 3.54 14.77 -5.33
C ALA A 144 4.16 13.91 -6.42
N LEU A 145 5.47 13.69 -6.35
CA LEU A 145 6.14 12.68 -7.17
C LEU A 145 5.81 11.28 -6.65
N THR A 146 5.69 10.33 -7.57
CA THR A 146 5.50 8.91 -7.26
C THR A 146 6.25 8.03 -8.27
N SER A 147 6.22 6.71 -8.05
CA SER A 147 6.73 5.75 -9.01
C SER A 147 5.89 5.73 -10.30
N ALA A 148 6.44 5.20 -11.38
CA ALA A 148 5.70 4.97 -12.61
C ALA A 148 4.42 4.17 -12.34
N LEU A 149 4.50 3.10 -11.55
CA LEU A 149 3.35 2.26 -11.22
C LEU A 149 2.32 3.00 -10.36
N GLY A 150 2.78 3.78 -9.37
CA GLY A 150 1.89 4.63 -8.57
C GLY A 150 1.15 5.68 -9.40
N GLY A 151 1.80 6.19 -10.46
CA GLY A 151 1.19 7.08 -11.44
C GLY A 151 0.40 6.38 -12.55
N GLN A 152 0.43 5.04 -12.63
CA GLN A 152 -0.28 4.28 -13.67
C GLN A 152 -1.75 4.13 -13.31
N ASN A 153 -2.01 3.64 -12.10
CA ASN A 153 -3.32 3.53 -11.47
C ASN A 153 -3.17 4.00 -10.03
N ALA A 154 -3.43 5.28 -9.78
CA ALA A 154 -3.31 5.83 -8.44
C ALA A 154 -4.26 5.13 -7.46
N PHE A 155 -3.89 5.07 -6.18
CA PHE A 155 -4.78 4.56 -5.15
C PHE A 155 -6.08 5.40 -5.13
N GLY A 156 -7.23 4.73 -5.04
CA GLY A 156 -8.54 5.36 -5.17
C GLY A 156 -9.05 5.53 -6.61
N SER A 157 -8.25 5.16 -7.63
CA SER A 157 -8.73 5.10 -9.01
C SER A 157 -9.77 4.00 -9.20
N ALA A 158 -10.86 4.30 -9.90
CA ALA A 158 -11.82 3.29 -10.37
C ALA A 158 -11.34 2.52 -11.62
N ALA A 159 -10.32 3.03 -12.31
CA ALA A 159 -9.70 2.36 -13.45
C ALA A 159 -8.45 1.61 -13.00
N GLY A 160 -8.35 0.32 -13.36
CA GLY A 160 -7.18 -0.50 -13.06
C GLY A 160 -6.92 -0.72 -11.56
N ASP A 161 -7.99 -0.67 -10.75
CA ASP A 161 -7.96 -0.82 -9.29
C ASP A 161 -7.25 -2.10 -8.82
N ALA A 162 -7.36 -3.20 -9.58
CA ALA A 162 -6.67 -4.47 -9.35
C ALA A 162 -5.13 -4.40 -9.48
N SER A 163 -4.57 -3.29 -9.98
CA SER A 163 -3.14 -3.12 -10.25
C SER A 163 -2.54 -1.88 -9.57
N THR A 164 -3.24 -1.34 -8.57
CA THR A 164 -2.81 -0.18 -7.77
C THR A 164 -1.61 -0.48 -6.87
N PHE A 165 -1.36 -1.77 -6.58
CA PHE A 165 -0.24 -2.24 -5.78
C PHE A 165 0.75 -3.07 -6.60
N LEU A 166 2.04 -2.92 -6.30
CA LEU A 166 3.10 -3.75 -6.87
C LEU A 166 3.27 -5.04 -6.07
N LEU A 167 3.08 -6.19 -6.73
CA LEU A 167 3.42 -7.48 -6.17
C LEU A 167 4.94 -7.62 -6.02
N LEU A 168 5.43 -7.65 -4.77
CA LEU A 168 6.85 -7.81 -4.47
C LEU A 168 7.29 -9.29 -4.43
N LYS A 169 6.46 -10.13 -3.82
CA LYS A 169 6.71 -11.56 -3.63
C LYS A 169 5.38 -12.30 -3.53
N LYS A 170 5.31 -13.50 -4.09
CA LYS A 170 4.22 -14.46 -3.89
C LYS A 170 4.82 -15.80 -3.50
N VAL A 171 4.42 -16.31 -2.35
CA VAL A 171 4.82 -17.61 -1.81
C VAL A 171 3.64 -18.57 -1.78
N ASP A 172 3.90 -19.85 -1.97
CA ASP A 172 2.95 -20.91 -1.66
C ASP A 172 3.20 -21.46 -0.24
N ILE A 173 2.15 -21.49 0.57
CA ILE A 173 2.18 -22.02 1.94
C ILE A 173 1.30 -23.26 2.09
N GLY A 174 0.80 -23.84 0.99
CA GLY A 174 -0.13 -24.98 0.98
C GLY A 174 0.40 -26.23 1.68
N ASP A 175 1.72 -26.39 1.74
CA ASP A 175 2.39 -27.56 2.34
C ASP A 175 2.44 -27.51 3.88
N ILE A 176 2.16 -26.35 4.51
CA ILE A 176 2.14 -26.27 5.98
C ILE A 176 0.76 -26.69 6.52
N PRO A 177 0.67 -27.21 7.77
CA PRO A 177 -0.61 -27.63 8.35
C PRO A 177 -1.65 -26.51 8.36
N LYS A 178 -2.93 -26.83 8.11
CA LYS A 178 -4.04 -25.86 8.08
C LYS A 178 -4.10 -24.94 9.31
N ALA A 179 -3.84 -25.49 10.50
CA ALA A 179 -3.80 -24.68 11.73
C ALA A 179 -2.75 -23.56 11.65
N LYS A 180 -1.56 -23.85 11.10
CA LYS A 180 -0.53 -22.83 10.88
C LYS A 180 -0.92 -21.81 9.82
N GLN A 181 -1.55 -22.26 8.74
CA GLN A 181 -2.06 -21.36 7.71
C GLN A 181 -3.07 -20.38 8.31
N MET A 182 -4.04 -20.88 9.08
CA MET A 182 -5.05 -20.03 9.75
C MET A 182 -4.40 -18.97 10.64
N THR A 183 -3.40 -19.33 11.43
CA THR A 183 -2.66 -18.37 12.27
C THR A 183 -1.97 -17.27 11.44
N LEU A 184 -1.44 -17.58 10.27
CA LEU A 184 -0.80 -16.57 9.40
C LEU A 184 -1.82 -15.73 8.63
N PHE A 185 -2.95 -16.33 8.21
CA PHE A 185 -4.03 -15.65 7.52
C PHE A 185 -4.79 -14.68 8.43
N GLU A 186 -4.98 -15.03 9.70
CA GLU A 186 -5.70 -14.22 10.68
C GLU A 186 -4.76 -13.26 11.43
N ALA A 187 -3.73 -12.76 10.75
CA ALA A 187 -2.82 -11.75 11.26
C ALA A 187 -3.55 -10.40 11.36
N VAL A 188 -3.53 -9.77 12.54
CA VAL A 188 -4.23 -8.50 12.79
C VAL A 188 -3.29 -7.33 13.01
N GLU A 189 -2.04 -7.60 13.41
CA GLU A 189 -1.04 -6.59 13.74
C GLU A 189 0.37 -7.17 13.59
N LEU A 190 1.29 -6.37 13.05
CA LEU A 190 2.72 -6.68 13.00
C LEU A 190 3.51 -5.54 13.67
N ASP A 191 4.17 -5.84 14.78
CA ASP A 191 5.21 -5.00 15.38
C ASP A 191 6.54 -5.32 14.69
N PHE A 192 6.86 -4.50 13.68
CA PHE A 192 8.05 -4.65 12.86
C PHE A 192 9.35 -4.54 13.68
N GLU A 193 9.39 -3.66 14.68
CA GLU A 193 10.59 -3.42 15.50
C GLU A 193 10.87 -4.61 16.42
N LYS A 194 9.82 -5.15 17.04
CA LYS A 194 9.95 -6.28 17.97
C LYS A 194 9.88 -7.64 17.29
N ASN A 195 9.59 -7.70 15.99
CA ASN A 195 9.45 -8.95 15.22
C ASN A 195 8.28 -9.80 15.75
N LEU A 196 7.17 -9.14 16.10
CA LEU A 196 6.00 -9.77 16.69
C LEU A 196 4.78 -9.62 15.79
N LEU A 197 4.19 -10.74 15.40
CA LEU A 197 2.90 -10.82 14.74
C LEU A 197 1.85 -11.21 15.77
N TYR A 198 0.70 -10.56 15.74
CA TYR A 198 -0.48 -10.96 16.52
C TYR A 198 -1.50 -11.52 15.55
N SER A 199 -1.99 -12.72 15.86
CA SER A 199 -3.10 -13.35 15.15
C SER A 199 -4.28 -13.52 16.08
N ILE A 200 -5.50 -13.31 15.56
CA ILE A 200 -6.72 -13.49 16.32
C ILE A 200 -7.63 -14.44 15.57
N THR A 201 -7.86 -15.60 16.16
CA THR A 201 -8.77 -16.63 15.64
C THR A 201 -10.02 -16.73 16.52
N PHE A 202 -11.07 -17.36 16.03
CA PHE A 202 -12.33 -17.49 16.75
C PHE A 202 -12.79 -18.95 16.90
N GLY A 203 -13.55 -19.20 17.96
CA GLY A 203 -14.36 -20.39 18.16
C GLY A 203 -15.83 -20.00 18.31
N THR A 204 -16.69 -20.95 18.70
CA THR A 204 -18.13 -20.72 18.85
C THR A 204 -18.47 -19.60 19.84
N SER A 205 -17.75 -19.54 20.96
CA SER A 205 -17.95 -18.56 22.04
C SER A 205 -16.61 -18.17 22.66
N SER A 206 -15.60 -18.03 21.81
CA SER A 206 -14.27 -17.66 22.24
C SER A 206 -13.50 -16.95 21.14
N VAL A 207 -12.55 -16.14 21.54
CA VAL A 207 -11.53 -15.56 20.66
C VAL A 207 -10.16 -15.95 21.21
N THR A 208 -9.27 -16.43 20.35
CA THR A 208 -7.90 -16.81 20.73
C THR A 208 -6.93 -15.85 20.10
N ILE A 209 -6.14 -15.18 20.94
CA ILE A 209 -5.07 -14.28 20.56
C ILE A 209 -3.77 -15.08 20.61
N THR A 210 -3.04 -15.09 19.51
CA THR A 210 -1.74 -15.76 19.42
C THR A 210 -0.67 -14.71 19.13
N LYS A 211 0.29 -14.60 20.04
CA LYS A 211 1.47 -13.76 19.88
C LYS A 211 2.61 -14.58 19.32
N ILE A 212 3.16 -14.12 18.21
CA ILE A 212 4.03 -14.90 17.35
C ILE A 212 5.32 -14.12 17.11
N ARG A 213 6.47 -14.80 17.22
CA ARG A 213 7.72 -14.30 16.67
C ARG A 213 7.81 -14.67 15.19
N ILE A 214 8.11 -13.69 14.35
CA ILE A 214 8.39 -13.86 12.91
C ILE A 214 9.64 -13.05 12.54
N PRO A 215 10.59 -13.58 11.74
CA PRO A 215 11.79 -12.83 11.38
C PRO A 215 11.46 -11.66 10.43
N VAL A 216 11.44 -10.43 10.94
CA VAL A 216 11.20 -9.21 10.15
C VAL A 216 12.51 -8.53 9.77
N PHE A 217 13.27 -8.05 10.74
CA PHE A 217 14.55 -7.37 10.49
C PHE A 217 15.75 -8.10 11.11
N ASN A 218 15.51 -9.13 11.93
CA ASN A 218 16.54 -10.04 12.42
C ASN A 218 16.08 -11.49 12.27
N ILE A 219 17.07 -12.39 12.20
CA ILE A 219 16.87 -13.83 12.02
C ILE A 219 17.67 -14.62 13.05
N GLY A 220 17.04 -15.62 13.66
CA GLY A 220 17.65 -16.58 14.56
C GLY A 220 18.37 -17.71 13.81
N LEU A 221 19.27 -18.42 14.50
CA LEU A 221 20.13 -19.45 13.92
C LEU A 221 19.40 -20.57 13.16
N ASN A 222 18.15 -20.86 13.54
CA ASN A 222 17.33 -21.92 12.97
C ASN A 222 16.05 -21.41 12.29
N GLU A 223 15.88 -20.09 12.16
CA GLU A 223 14.74 -19.49 11.46
C GLU A 223 14.98 -19.49 9.95
N LYS A 224 13.90 -19.58 9.17
CA LYS A 224 13.94 -19.45 7.71
C LYS A 224 13.19 -18.19 7.28
N LEU A 225 13.60 -17.59 6.16
CA LEU A 225 12.95 -16.42 5.53
C LEU A 225 11.99 -16.86 4.42
N ASP A 226 11.12 -17.81 4.74
CA ASP A 226 10.19 -18.46 3.79
C ASP A 226 8.72 -18.09 4.05
N ASP A 227 8.46 -17.04 4.85
CA ASP A 227 7.14 -16.53 5.23
C ASP A 227 6.23 -17.53 5.98
N THR A 228 6.72 -18.74 6.27
CA THR A 228 6.00 -19.77 7.02
C THR A 228 6.58 -20.04 8.40
N THR A 229 7.86 -19.71 8.59
CA THR A 229 8.57 -19.96 9.83
C THR A 229 8.17 -18.95 10.90
N TYR A 230 7.53 -19.45 11.94
CA TYR A 230 7.17 -18.66 13.10
C TYR A 230 7.26 -19.47 14.40
N THR A 231 7.37 -18.77 15.52
CA THR A 231 7.34 -19.35 16.87
C THR A 231 6.21 -18.74 17.67
N VAL A 232 5.29 -19.56 18.19
CA VAL A 232 4.28 -19.10 19.16
C VAL A 232 4.99 -18.77 20.46
N LEU A 233 4.82 -17.54 20.94
CA LEU A 233 5.38 -17.09 22.21
C LEU A 233 4.34 -17.18 23.33
N GLU A 234 3.10 -16.85 23.01
CA GLU A 234 2.00 -16.75 23.96
C GLU A 234 0.69 -16.99 23.22
N GLU A 235 -0.24 -17.65 23.90
CA GLU A 235 -1.59 -17.91 23.41
C GLU A 235 -2.57 -17.67 24.55
N GLN A 236 -3.63 -16.92 24.27
CA GLN A 236 -4.66 -16.58 25.23
C GLN A 236 -6.03 -16.72 24.61
N THR A 237 -6.90 -17.48 25.25
CA THR A 237 -8.30 -17.62 24.84
C THR A 237 -9.20 -16.83 25.78
N LEU A 238 -9.98 -15.92 25.20
CA LEU A 238 -11.03 -15.17 25.86
C LEU A 238 -12.37 -15.83 25.59
N THR A 239 -13.17 -16.04 26.63
CA THR A 239 -14.57 -16.47 26.47
C THR A 239 -15.43 -15.26 26.09
N THR A 240 -16.29 -15.43 25.09
CA THR A 240 -17.19 -14.37 24.63
C THR A 240 -18.63 -14.66 25.04
N GLU A 241 -19.31 -13.66 25.61
CA GLU A 241 -20.72 -13.80 26.00
C GLU A 241 -21.67 -13.48 24.84
N SER A 242 -21.38 -12.38 24.12
CA SER A 242 -22.28 -11.84 23.08
C SER A 242 -21.71 -11.91 21.66
N PHE A 243 -20.39 -12.08 21.54
CA PHE A 243 -19.72 -12.18 20.24
C PHE A 243 -19.63 -13.64 19.80
N THR A 244 -20.06 -13.90 18.58
CA THR A 244 -19.86 -15.17 17.88
C THR A 244 -19.64 -14.84 16.42
N PHE A 245 -18.83 -15.63 15.73
CA PHE A 245 -18.63 -15.43 14.31
C PHE A 245 -19.81 -16.06 13.56
N LEU A 246 -20.47 -15.27 12.71
CA LEU A 246 -21.64 -15.71 11.96
C LEU A 246 -21.21 -16.34 10.62
N GLY A 247 -21.81 -17.47 10.28
CA GLY A 247 -21.50 -18.26 9.08
C GLY A 247 -20.34 -19.25 9.22
N ASP A 248 -20.16 -20.08 8.19
CA ASP A 248 -19.21 -21.20 8.20
C ASP A 248 -17.76 -20.82 7.80
N TYR A 249 -17.52 -19.54 7.44
CA TYR A 249 -16.23 -19.05 6.94
C TYR A 249 -16.03 -17.56 7.25
N THR A 250 -14.77 -17.10 7.30
CA THR A 250 -14.35 -15.70 7.52
C THR A 250 -14.89 -14.68 6.51
N LYS A 251 -15.66 -15.13 5.52
CA LYS A 251 -16.31 -14.29 4.50
C LYS A 251 -17.13 -13.13 5.08
N TYR A 252 -17.63 -13.29 6.30
CA TYR A 252 -18.51 -12.30 6.93
C TYR A 252 -18.01 -11.77 8.27
N GLY A 253 -16.70 -11.79 8.50
CA GLY A 253 -16.13 -11.12 9.66
C GLY A 253 -14.62 -10.96 9.55
N GLU A 254 -14.06 -10.05 10.34
CA GLU A 254 -12.63 -9.77 10.32
C GLU A 254 -12.21 -9.17 11.67
N PHE A 255 -10.95 -9.42 12.05
CA PHE A 255 -10.30 -8.74 13.15
C PHE A 255 -9.32 -7.69 12.62
N MET A 256 -9.23 -6.55 13.28
CA MET A 256 -8.36 -5.46 12.86
C MET A 256 -7.77 -4.72 14.07
N ASP A 257 -6.57 -4.18 13.90
CA ASP A 257 -6.00 -3.21 14.84
C ASP A 257 -6.70 -1.86 14.68
N GLY A 258 -7.29 -1.36 15.78
CA GLY A 258 -7.89 -0.02 15.80
C GLY A 258 -6.88 1.11 15.95
N HIS A 259 -5.60 0.79 16.21
CA HIS A 259 -4.52 1.74 16.50
C HIS A 259 -4.81 2.66 17.70
N ASP A 260 -5.73 2.27 18.58
CA ASP A 260 -6.17 3.00 19.77
C ASP A 260 -5.92 2.22 21.08
N GLY A 261 -5.10 1.16 20.99
CA GLY A 261 -4.83 0.24 22.09
C GLY A 261 -5.81 -0.94 22.19
N TYR A 262 -6.69 -1.09 21.20
CA TYR A 262 -7.63 -2.21 21.10
C TYR A 262 -7.57 -2.90 19.74
N TRP A 263 -7.84 -4.20 19.72
CA TRP A 263 -8.27 -4.90 18.52
C TRP A 263 -9.79 -4.95 18.48
N TYR A 264 -10.33 -4.92 17.27
CA TYR A 264 -11.77 -4.99 17.02
C TYR A 264 -12.07 -6.19 16.15
N GLY A 265 -13.06 -6.98 16.53
CA GLY A 265 -13.62 -8.05 15.71
C GLY A 265 -15.04 -7.68 15.29
N PHE A 266 -15.37 -7.90 14.02
CA PHE A 266 -16.71 -7.68 13.47
C PHE A 266 -17.18 -8.95 12.78
N SER A 267 -18.48 -9.25 12.87
CA SER A 267 -19.09 -10.31 12.07
C SER A 267 -20.56 -10.01 11.78
N ASN A 268 -21.01 -10.32 10.58
CA ASN A 268 -22.40 -10.22 10.16
C ASN A 268 -22.81 -11.45 9.32
N GLU A 269 -24.08 -11.57 8.95
CA GLU A 269 -24.51 -12.53 7.94
C GLU A 269 -25.52 -11.83 7.02
N PRO A 270 -25.34 -11.85 5.69
CA PRO A 270 -26.23 -11.15 4.79
C PRO A 270 -27.63 -11.75 4.87
N ASN A 271 -28.64 -10.88 4.90
CA ASN A 271 -30.04 -11.26 4.82
C ASN A 271 -30.72 -10.57 3.62
N SER A 272 -31.89 -11.07 3.22
CA SER A 272 -32.65 -10.51 2.09
C SER A 272 -33.32 -9.17 2.41
N SER A 273 -33.35 -8.78 3.68
CA SER A 273 -34.01 -7.57 4.18
C SER A 273 -33.13 -6.32 4.15
N GLY A 274 -31.81 -6.47 3.97
CA GLY A 274 -30.85 -5.36 3.95
C GLY A 274 -30.53 -4.78 5.33
N ASP A 275 -30.91 -5.46 6.41
CA ASP A 275 -30.77 -5.03 7.81
C ASP A 275 -29.96 -6.05 8.65
N ALA A 276 -29.01 -6.72 8.00
CA ALA A 276 -28.16 -7.73 8.63
C ALA A 276 -27.57 -7.25 9.97
N LYS A 277 -27.75 -8.06 11.01
CA LYS A 277 -27.18 -7.77 12.33
C LYS A 277 -25.65 -7.89 12.27
N MET A 278 -24.96 -6.85 12.73
CA MET A 278 -23.53 -6.88 13.01
C MET A 278 -23.31 -7.18 14.49
N VAL A 279 -22.49 -8.19 14.80
CA VAL A 279 -21.93 -8.43 16.12
C VAL A 279 -20.47 -8.00 16.13
N TRP A 280 -19.99 -7.55 17.27
CA TRP A 280 -18.62 -7.06 17.40
C TRP A 280 -18.05 -7.33 18.78
N ILE A 281 -16.72 -7.31 18.87
CA ILE A 281 -15.95 -7.40 20.10
C ILE A 281 -14.84 -6.36 20.09
N ARG A 282 -14.53 -5.81 21.26
CA ARG A 282 -13.37 -4.97 21.51
C ARG A 282 -12.47 -5.66 22.52
N ILE A 283 -11.22 -5.87 22.14
CA ILE A 283 -10.23 -6.63 22.90
C ILE A 283 -9.11 -5.66 23.28
N SER A 284 -8.82 -5.52 24.58
CA SER A 284 -7.70 -4.70 25.02
C SER A 284 -6.39 -5.37 24.65
N LYS A 285 -5.42 -4.63 24.09
CA LYS A 285 -4.06 -5.17 23.87
C LYS A 285 -3.28 -5.44 25.16
N LYS A 286 -3.88 -5.17 26.32
CA LYS A 286 -3.32 -5.41 27.66
C LYS A 286 -3.96 -6.60 28.37
N ASP A 287 -5.10 -7.08 27.85
CA ASP A 287 -5.74 -8.28 28.40
C ASP A 287 -4.93 -9.50 27.98
#